data_AF-A0A2W6SEW7-F1
#
_entry.id   AF-A0A2W6SEW7-F1
#
_cell.length_a   1.000
_cell.length_b   1.000
_cell.length_c   1.000
_cell.angle_alpha   90.00
_cell.angle_beta   90.00
_cell.angle_gamma   90.00
#
_symmetry.space_group_name_H-M   'P 1'
#
loop_
_entity.id
_entity.type
_entity.pdbx_description
1 polymer ?
#
loop_
_entity_poly.entity_id
_entity_poly.type
_entity_poly.pdbx_seq_one_letter_code
_entity_poly.pdbx_strand_id
1 'polypeptide(L)'
;MAIRAISTLFPLFGRRTGALRAWFTKCSVWVTFAASSLRVGGIFMRSILLVAAVFLVAQPASAIDLNGVTASGAYYYPTIANPYGSATVTPGTFVIGSGIEGTIAIEGVTTVTFDFAADSLAIAFDTILASPTWNSAAFNGAVFESTAFASITGVTVNPSTTFAGFDASRVSIVGNQLQLNWAGLGYSNDTTLSLSFTGPGSTVPEPGSWLMMIGGFGLVGAMQRRKKALPLPA
;
A
#
# COMPACT_ATOMS: atom_id res chain seq x y z
N MET A 1 -2.49 -1.83 -55.73
CA MET A 1 -2.46 -0.65 -56.63
C MET A 1 -2.83 0.55 -55.77
N ALA A 2 -1.86 1.46 -55.58
CA ALA A 2 -1.92 2.89 -55.20
C ALA A 2 -3.04 3.39 -54.23
N ILE A 3 -2.75 3.93 -53.03
CA ILE A 3 -2.11 5.22 -52.66
C ILE A 3 -3.05 6.45 -52.78
N ARG A 4 -3.08 7.27 -51.68
CA ARG A 4 -3.48 8.70 -51.55
C ARG A 4 -4.99 9.01 -51.47
N ALA A 5 -5.51 9.97 -50.69
CA ALA A 5 -4.91 11.06 -49.90
C ALA A 5 -5.99 11.96 -49.22
N ILE A 6 -5.57 12.72 -48.19
CA ILE A 6 -5.91 14.16 -47.90
C ILE A 6 -7.36 14.45 -47.41
N SER A 7 -7.60 14.71 -46.12
CA SER A 7 -7.30 15.92 -45.31
C SER A 7 -8.26 17.11 -45.50
N THR A 8 -9.06 17.38 -44.48
CA THR A 8 -9.73 18.66 -44.16
C THR A 8 -9.76 18.77 -42.62
N LEU A 9 -8.79 19.40 -41.93
CA LEU A 9 -8.75 20.82 -41.48
C LEU A 9 -10.04 21.27 -40.74
N PHE A 10 -10.08 21.26 -39.39
CA PHE A 10 -9.78 22.35 -38.39
C PHE A 10 -10.77 23.54 -38.43
N PRO A 11 -10.97 24.36 -37.36
CA PRO A 11 -10.58 24.26 -35.94
C PRO A 11 -11.71 24.66 -34.93
N LEU A 12 -11.53 24.38 -33.64
CA LEU A 12 -12.01 25.27 -32.56
C LEU A 12 -11.05 25.18 -31.37
N PHE A 13 -10.21 26.21 -31.26
CA PHE A 13 -9.20 26.41 -30.24
C PHE A 13 -9.82 27.13 -29.03
N GLY A 14 -9.81 26.50 -27.86
CA GLY A 14 -10.13 27.11 -26.57
C GLY A 14 -8.88 27.17 -25.69
N ARG A 15 -8.34 28.38 -25.53
CA ARG A 15 -7.15 28.78 -24.75
C ARG A 15 -7.30 28.51 -23.23
N ARG A 16 -6.33 27.81 -22.62
CA ARG A 16 -5.68 28.11 -21.31
C ARG A 16 -4.32 27.40 -21.25
N THR A 17 -3.24 27.98 -21.78
CA THR A 17 -2.19 28.73 -21.05
C THR A 17 -1.69 28.10 -19.74
N GLY A 18 -0.52 27.45 -19.83
CA GLY A 18 0.64 27.85 -19.02
C GLY A 18 0.93 27.13 -17.71
N ALA A 19 1.24 25.82 -17.73
CA ALA A 19 2.00 25.18 -16.63
C ALA A 19 2.68 23.84 -16.98
N LEU A 20 2.55 23.31 -18.21
CA LEU A 20 3.03 21.96 -18.57
C LEU A 20 4.25 21.95 -19.51
N ARG A 21 4.99 23.06 -19.61
CA ARG A 21 6.11 23.22 -20.55
C ARG A 21 7.51 23.37 -19.91
N ALA A 22 7.66 23.03 -18.63
CA ALA A 22 8.92 23.21 -17.91
C ALA A 22 9.59 21.91 -17.39
N TRP A 23 9.08 20.72 -17.74
CA TRP A 23 9.67 19.45 -17.25
C TRP A 23 10.23 18.51 -18.32
N PHE A 24 10.11 18.83 -19.62
CA PHE A 24 10.59 17.96 -20.71
C PHE A 24 11.85 18.45 -21.44
N THR A 25 12.59 19.41 -20.88
CA THR A 25 13.77 20.00 -21.55
C THR A 25 15.02 20.04 -20.68
N LYS A 26 15.24 19.00 -19.85
CA LYS A 26 16.52 18.78 -19.13
C LYS A 26 16.79 17.28 -18.91
N CYS A 27 16.87 16.49 -19.98
CA CYS A 27 17.47 15.15 -19.92
C CYS A 27 17.86 14.65 -21.33
N SER A 28 18.42 15.52 -22.16
CA SER A 28 18.80 15.20 -23.55
C SER A 28 20.13 15.84 -23.96
N VAL A 29 21.07 15.91 -23.02
CA VAL A 29 22.49 16.17 -23.27
C VAL A 29 23.25 15.21 -22.37
N TRP A 30 24.27 14.52 -22.90
CA TRP A 30 25.10 13.47 -22.27
C TRP A 30 24.80 12.00 -22.63
N VAL A 31 24.50 11.67 -23.90
CA VAL A 31 24.86 10.32 -24.41
C VAL A 31 25.30 10.40 -25.87
N THR A 32 26.36 11.15 -26.16
CA THR A 32 27.07 11.04 -27.44
C THR A 32 28.52 11.48 -27.26
N PHE A 33 29.35 10.70 -26.57
CA PHE A 33 30.82 10.72 -26.69
C PHE A 33 31.41 9.60 -25.83
N ALA A 34 31.53 8.40 -26.39
CA ALA A 34 32.49 7.37 -25.96
C ALA A 34 32.37 6.14 -26.88
N ALA A 35 32.71 6.32 -28.16
CA ALA A 35 32.88 5.21 -29.10
C ALA A 35 34.15 5.44 -29.91
N SER A 36 35.31 5.33 -29.27
CA SER A 36 36.58 5.14 -29.98
C SER A 36 37.68 4.71 -29.01
N SER A 37 38.33 3.61 -29.36
CA SER A 37 39.61 3.08 -28.86
C SER A 37 39.68 2.67 -27.38
N LEU A 38 39.77 1.36 -27.12
CA LEU A 38 41.07 0.73 -26.83
C LEU A 38 40.89 -0.78 -26.67
N ARG A 39 41.58 -1.51 -27.55
CA ARG A 39 41.96 -2.91 -27.30
C ARG A 39 43.09 -2.92 -26.26
N VAL A 40 43.26 -4.09 -25.63
CA VAL A 40 44.42 -4.55 -24.84
C VAL A 40 44.29 -4.37 -23.32
N GLY A 41 44.33 -5.50 -22.61
CA GLY A 41 44.63 -5.55 -21.17
C GLY A 41 43.60 -6.34 -20.36
N GLY A 42 43.70 -7.68 -20.37
CA GLY A 42 42.93 -8.53 -19.48
C GLY A 42 43.18 -8.18 -18.00
N ILE A 43 42.13 -8.31 -17.19
CA ILE A 43 42.05 -8.41 -15.70
C ILE A 43 40.83 -7.63 -15.13
N PHE A 44 40.27 -6.64 -15.84
CA PHE A 44 39.14 -5.84 -15.32
C PHE A 44 37.73 -6.44 -15.49
N MET A 45 37.62 -7.72 -15.90
CA MET A 45 36.34 -8.34 -16.29
C MET A 45 35.62 -9.13 -15.18
N ARG A 46 36.09 -9.01 -13.93
CA ARG A 46 35.46 -9.68 -12.76
C ARG A 46 34.49 -8.78 -11.98
N SER A 47 34.50 -7.46 -12.20
CA SER A 47 33.75 -6.52 -11.37
C SER A 47 32.36 -6.13 -11.92
N ILE A 48 31.99 -6.57 -13.12
CA ILE A 48 30.66 -6.30 -13.71
C ILE A 48 29.62 -7.39 -13.32
N LEU A 49 30.08 -8.54 -12.80
CA LEU A 49 29.17 -9.60 -12.28
C LEU A 49 28.53 -9.26 -10.93
N LEU A 50 28.95 -8.17 -10.26
CA LEU A 50 28.42 -7.75 -8.96
C LEU A 50 27.26 -6.73 -9.06
N VAL A 51 26.95 -6.22 -10.26
CA VAL A 51 25.88 -5.21 -10.45
C VAL A 51 24.51 -5.84 -10.74
N ALA A 52 24.45 -7.12 -11.15
CA ALA A 52 23.21 -7.82 -11.46
C ALA A 52 22.57 -8.61 -10.28
N ALA A 53 23.30 -8.79 -9.18
CA ALA A 53 22.82 -9.53 -8.00
C ALA A 53 22.00 -8.66 -7.01
N VAL A 54 21.79 -7.38 -7.31
CA VAL A 54 21.03 -6.42 -6.49
C VAL A 54 19.64 -6.15 -7.08
N PHE A 55 19.07 -7.10 -7.83
CA PHE A 55 17.61 -7.24 -7.91
C PHE A 55 17.15 -8.12 -6.74
N LEU A 56 17.41 -7.62 -5.53
CA LEU A 56 16.74 -8.10 -4.32
C LEU A 56 15.24 -8.07 -4.67
N VAL A 57 14.65 -9.26 -4.68
CA VAL A 57 13.25 -9.50 -4.94
C VAL A 57 12.48 -8.80 -3.83
N ALA A 58 12.18 -7.51 -4.02
CA ALA A 58 11.19 -6.81 -3.23
C ALA A 58 9.85 -7.45 -3.61
N GLN A 59 9.50 -8.54 -2.93
CA GLN A 59 8.19 -9.12 -3.07
C GLN A 59 7.19 -8.02 -2.70
N PRO A 60 6.24 -7.67 -3.58
CA PRO A 60 5.19 -6.74 -3.20
C PRO A 60 4.47 -7.37 -2.00
N ALA A 61 4.40 -6.63 -0.89
CA ALA A 61 3.51 -7.01 0.20
C ALA A 61 2.08 -7.03 -0.39
N SER A 62 1.42 -8.18 -0.35
CA SER A 62 0.03 -8.25 -0.80
C SER A 62 -0.86 -7.65 0.28
N ALA A 63 -1.70 -6.72 -0.12
CA ALA A 63 -2.85 -6.32 0.68
C ALA A 63 -3.73 -7.56 0.96
N ILE A 64 -4.25 -7.64 2.17
CA ILE A 64 -5.33 -8.58 2.52
C ILE A 64 -6.65 -8.08 1.92
N ASP A 65 -7.64 -8.95 1.71
CA ASP A 65 -9.02 -8.53 1.39
C ASP A 65 -9.96 -9.03 2.48
N LEU A 66 -10.47 -8.09 3.28
CA LEU A 66 -11.40 -8.31 4.39
C LEU A 66 -12.85 -8.05 3.98
N ASN A 67 -13.14 -7.65 2.74
CA ASN A 67 -14.51 -7.38 2.33
C ASN A 67 -15.41 -8.62 2.44
N GLY A 68 -16.62 -8.43 2.95
CA GLY A 68 -17.60 -9.50 3.16
C GLY A 68 -17.32 -10.38 4.39
N VAL A 69 -16.24 -10.11 5.13
CA VAL A 69 -15.93 -10.81 6.38
C VAL A 69 -16.83 -10.30 7.50
N THR A 70 -17.41 -11.22 8.27
CA THR A 70 -18.12 -10.88 9.51
C THR A 70 -17.12 -10.67 10.65
N ALA A 71 -17.30 -9.60 11.40
CA ALA A 71 -16.55 -9.28 12.60
C ALA A 71 -17.46 -8.81 13.74
N SER A 72 -16.92 -8.77 14.95
CA SER A 72 -17.55 -8.15 16.12
C SER A 72 -16.57 -7.19 16.78
N GLY A 73 -17.09 -6.30 17.63
CA GLY A 73 -16.28 -5.35 18.39
C GLY A 73 -16.66 -5.35 19.87
N ALA A 74 -15.70 -5.07 20.72
CA ALA A 74 -15.89 -4.80 22.15
C ALA A 74 -14.82 -3.83 22.66
N TYR A 75 -15.11 -3.17 23.79
CA TYR A 75 -14.16 -2.30 24.47
C TYR A 75 -13.70 -2.96 25.77
N TYR A 76 -12.41 -2.91 26.08
CA TYR A 76 -11.81 -3.55 27.24
C TYR A 76 -11.04 -2.56 28.10
N TYR A 77 -11.23 -2.67 29.42
CA TYR A 77 -10.56 -1.88 30.44
C TYR A 77 -10.74 -2.54 31.82
N PRO A 78 -9.73 -2.56 32.71
CA PRO A 78 -8.35 -2.08 32.55
C PRO A 78 -7.38 -3.13 31.97
N THR A 79 -7.89 -4.30 31.61
CA THR A 79 -7.11 -5.40 31.02
C THR A 79 -7.87 -6.03 29.85
N ILE A 80 -7.16 -6.82 29.03
CA ILE A 80 -7.74 -7.55 27.89
C ILE A 80 -8.75 -8.64 28.31
N ALA A 81 -8.79 -9.02 29.59
CA ALA A 81 -9.72 -10.02 30.11
C ALA A 81 -11.03 -9.39 30.66
N ASN A 82 -11.13 -8.07 30.70
CA ASN A 82 -12.24 -7.35 31.32
C ASN A 82 -12.99 -6.49 30.28
N PRO A 83 -14.08 -7.01 29.69
CA PRO A 83 -14.98 -6.19 28.88
C PRO A 83 -15.50 -5.01 29.71
N TYR A 84 -15.49 -3.81 29.14
CA TYR A 84 -15.91 -2.61 29.82
C TYR A 84 -17.43 -2.42 29.71
N GLY A 85 -18.15 -2.67 30.80
CA GLY A 85 -19.63 -2.67 30.81
C GLY A 85 -20.28 -1.31 30.50
N SER A 86 -19.55 -0.21 30.65
CA SER A 86 -20.03 1.15 30.31
C SER A 86 -19.73 1.56 28.87
N ALA A 87 -19.20 0.66 28.05
CA ALA A 87 -19.03 0.85 26.62
C ALA A 87 -20.00 -0.04 25.85
N THR A 88 -20.64 0.52 24.82
CA THR A 88 -21.60 -0.20 23.97
C THR A 88 -21.15 -0.12 22.51
N VAL A 89 -21.02 -1.28 21.86
CA VAL A 89 -20.71 -1.36 20.43
C VAL A 89 -22.00 -1.51 19.63
N THR A 90 -22.17 -0.68 18.60
CA THR A 90 -23.35 -0.68 17.73
C THR A 90 -22.93 -0.62 16.26
N PRO A 91 -23.29 -1.63 15.45
CA PRO A 91 -23.88 -2.92 15.83
C PRO A 91 -22.85 -3.82 16.53
N GLY A 92 -23.30 -4.79 17.34
CA GLY A 92 -22.40 -5.73 18.03
C GLY A 92 -21.66 -6.68 17.08
N THR A 93 -22.26 -6.99 15.94
CA THR A 93 -21.67 -7.73 14.83
C THR A 93 -21.91 -6.97 13.52
N PHE A 94 -20.94 -7.00 12.63
CA PHE A 94 -20.97 -6.28 11.36
C PHE A 94 -20.26 -7.07 10.26
N VAL A 95 -20.53 -6.70 9.01
CA VAL A 95 -19.83 -7.22 7.83
C VAL A 95 -18.96 -6.11 7.28
N ILE A 96 -17.66 -6.38 7.15
CA ILE A 96 -16.70 -5.43 6.59
C ILE A 96 -17.05 -5.15 5.13
N GLY A 97 -17.09 -3.88 4.74
CA GLY A 97 -17.43 -3.51 3.38
C GLY A 97 -17.18 -2.05 3.07
N SER A 98 -18.11 -1.46 2.32
CA SER A 98 -18.03 -0.03 1.98
C SER A 98 -18.70 0.82 3.06
N GLY A 99 -17.92 1.72 3.66
CA GLY A 99 -18.39 2.73 4.61
C GLY A 99 -18.49 2.20 6.04
N ILE A 100 -18.84 3.11 6.95
CA ILE A 100 -18.76 2.91 8.41
C ILE A 100 -19.52 1.67 8.88
N GLU A 101 -18.80 0.73 9.51
CA GLU A 101 -19.38 -0.48 10.09
C GLU A 101 -20.06 -0.22 11.44
N GLY A 102 -19.60 0.75 12.23
CA GLY A 102 -20.24 1.04 13.50
C GLY A 102 -19.53 2.04 14.40
N THR A 103 -20.01 2.05 15.65
CA THR A 103 -19.52 2.93 16.71
C THR A 103 -19.37 2.20 18.03
N ILE A 104 -18.49 2.70 18.88
CA ILE A 104 -18.37 2.35 20.29
C ILE A 104 -18.70 3.61 21.09
N ALA A 105 -19.79 3.59 21.85
CA ALA A 105 -20.14 4.67 22.78
C ALA A 105 -19.60 4.32 24.17
N ILE A 106 -18.69 5.14 24.69
CA ILE A 106 -18.08 4.98 26.02
C ILE A 106 -18.71 6.00 26.97
N GLU A 107 -19.45 5.49 27.96
CA GLU A 107 -20.05 6.27 29.05
C GLU A 107 -21.01 7.39 28.61
N GLY A 108 -21.43 7.41 27.34
CA GLY A 108 -22.18 8.52 26.75
C GLY A 108 -21.37 9.82 26.60
N VAL A 109 -20.04 9.75 26.76
CA VAL A 109 -19.13 10.89 26.70
C VAL A 109 -18.32 10.90 25.42
N THR A 110 -17.84 9.73 24.99
CA THR A 110 -16.98 9.58 23.82
C THR A 110 -17.56 8.55 22.88
N THR A 111 -17.61 8.89 21.60
CA THR A 111 -18.00 8.00 20.51
C THR A 111 -16.77 7.71 19.65
N VAL A 112 -16.48 6.43 19.46
CA VAL A 112 -15.42 5.95 18.58
C VAL A 112 -16.08 5.34 17.36
N THR A 113 -15.94 5.97 16.21
CA THR A 113 -16.44 5.44 14.93
C THR A 113 -15.36 4.58 14.29
N PHE A 114 -15.72 3.42 13.76
CA PHE A 114 -14.80 2.54 13.03
C PHE A 114 -15.31 2.24 11.63
N ASP A 115 -14.41 2.30 10.66
CA ASP A 115 -14.64 2.14 9.23
C ASP A 115 -13.52 1.23 8.66
N PHE A 116 -13.85 -0.03 8.44
CA PHE A 116 -13.01 -1.02 7.80
C PHE A 116 -13.11 -0.89 6.29
N ALA A 117 -12.02 -1.24 5.61
CA ALA A 117 -12.03 -1.52 4.19
C ALA A 117 -11.38 -2.88 3.94
N ALA A 118 -11.14 -3.20 2.67
CA ALA A 118 -10.46 -4.44 2.26
C ALA A 118 -9.17 -4.71 3.06
N ASP A 119 -8.33 -3.70 3.23
CA ASP A 119 -6.99 -3.82 3.78
C ASP A 119 -6.67 -2.72 4.81
N SER A 120 -7.68 -2.03 5.34
CA SER A 120 -7.45 -0.91 6.25
C SER A 120 -8.52 -0.77 7.32
N LEU A 121 -8.20 -0.04 8.37
CA LEU A 121 -9.13 0.40 9.39
C LEU A 121 -8.91 1.89 9.65
N ALA A 122 -9.97 2.68 9.55
CA ALA A 122 -10.03 4.06 10.01
C ALA A 122 -10.88 4.15 11.28
N ILE A 123 -10.39 4.91 12.25
CA ILE A 123 -11.07 5.21 13.50
C ILE A 123 -11.12 6.71 13.68
N ALA A 124 -12.28 7.23 14.08
CA ALA A 124 -12.48 8.63 14.44
C ALA A 124 -13.03 8.75 15.86
N PHE A 125 -12.53 9.73 16.61
CA PHE A 125 -12.96 10.02 17.97
C PHE A 125 -13.79 11.30 18.01
N ASP A 126 -14.93 11.25 18.68
CA ASP A 126 -15.78 12.39 19.01
C ASP A 126 -16.10 12.36 20.51
N THR A 127 -16.08 13.51 21.17
CA THR A 127 -16.27 13.64 22.60
C THR A 127 -16.88 14.98 22.97
N ILE A 128 -17.58 15.01 24.10
CA ILE A 128 -18.10 16.26 24.69
C ILE A 128 -17.08 16.95 25.61
N LEU A 129 -15.89 16.36 25.81
CA LEU A 129 -14.84 16.88 26.68
C LEU A 129 -13.78 17.67 25.90
N ALA A 130 -13.18 18.68 26.53
CA ALA A 130 -12.33 19.64 25.84
C ALA A 130 -10.92 19.13 25.44
N SER A 131 -10.46 18.00 25.99
CA SER A 131 -9.21 17.27 25.62
C SER A 131 -9.04 16.09 26.59
N PRO A 132 -9.89 15.07 26.53
CA PRO A 132 -9.80 13.93 27.44
C PRO A 132 -8.52 13.10 27.21
N THR A 133 -8.13 12.38 28.27
CA THR A 133 -7.06 11.39 28.22
C THR A 133 -7.61 10.04 28.68
N TRP A 134 -7.31 8.99 27.92
CA TRP A 134 -7.63 7.63 28.33
C TRP A 134 -6.85 7.25 29.59
N ASN A 135 -7.55 6.73 30.60
CA ASN A 135 -6.91 6.25 31.83
C ASN A 135 -5.77 5.27 31.52
N SER A 136 -4.64 5.45 32.21
CA SER A 136 -3.48 4.57 32.09
C SER A 136 -3.77 3.22 32.75
N ALA A 137 -3.61 2.14 31.99
CA ALA A 137 -3.86 0.77 32.42
C ALA A 137 -3.05 -0.22 31.55
N ALA A 138 -3.10 -1.51 31.87
CA ALA A 138 -2.48 -2.54 31.03
C ALA A 138 -3.13 -2.59 29.64
N PHE A 139 -4.45 -2.40 29.58
CA PHE A 139 -5.20 -2.27 28.34
C PHE A 139 -6.35 -1.26 28.52
N ASN A 140 -6.50 -0.35 27.57
CA ASN A 140 -7.65 0.54 27.47
C ASN A 140 -7.89 0.79 25.99
N GLY A 141 -8.90 0.14 25.41
CA GLY A 141 -8.90 -0.04 23.98
C GLY A 141 -10.07 -0.80 23.38
N ALA A 142 -10.13 -0.77 22.05
CA ALA A 142 -11.02 -1.60 21.26
C ALA A 142 -10.37 -2.94 20.91
N VAL A 143 -11.20 -3.98 20.87
CA VAL A 143 -10.87 -5.30 20.37
C VAL A 143 -11.90 -5.68 19.33
N PHE A 144 -11.44 -5.99 18.13
CA PHE A 144 -12.27 -6.53 17.06
C PHE A 144 -11.96 -8.01 16.88
N GLU A 145 -12.97 -8.83 16.65
CA GLU A 145 -12.82 -10.28 16.50
C GLU A 145 -13.37 -10.75 15.16
N SER A 146 -12.54 -11.50 14.43
CA SER A 146 -12.90 -12.19 13.20
C SER A 146 -11.92 -13.32 12.89
N THR A 147 -12.41 -14.43 12.34
CA THR A 147 -11.55 -15.52 11.87
C THR A 147 -10.57 -15.09 10.79
N ALA A 148 -10.90 -14.04 10.02
CA ALA A 148 -10.01 -13.52 8.97
C ALA A 148 -8.78 -12.79 9.54
N PHE A 149 -8.85 -12.24 10.76
CA PHE A 149 -7.74 -11.46 11.33
C PHE A 149 -6.51 -12.33 11.64
N ALA A 150 -6.68 -13.65 11.80
CA ALA A 150 -5.57 -14.59 11.92
C ALA A 150 -4.66 -14.64 10.68
N SER A 151 -5.14 -14.14 9.54
CA SER A 151 -4.35 -14.05 8.30
C SER A 151 -3.63 -12.71 8.14
N ILE A 152 -3.78 -11.76 9.06
CA ILE A 152 -3.01 -10.50 9.02
C ILE A 152 -1.57 -10.82 9.44
N THR A 153 -0.62 -10.53 8.55
CA THR A 153 0.83 -10.76 8.76
C THR A 153 1.59 -9.48 9.14
N GLY A 154 0.98 -8.32 8.93
CA GLY A 154 1.58 -7.03 9.24
C GLY A 154 0.54 -5.93 9.38
N VAL A 155 0.86 -4.96 10.24
CA VAL A 155 0.07 -3.75 10.46
C VAL A 155 0.99 -2.55 10.38
N THR A 156 0.56 -1.52 9.65
CA THR A 156 1.26 -0.24 9.56
C THR A 156 0.33 0.89 9.97
N VAL A 157 0.81 1.79 10.84
CA VAL A 157 0.10 3.04 11.16
C VAL A 157 0.34 4.03 10.02
N ASN A 158 -0.73 4.51 9.41
CA ASN A 158 -0.64 5.44 8.28
C ASN A 158 -0.18 6.83 8.78
N PRO A 159 0.72 7.52 8.04
CA PRO A 159 1.11 8.90 8.32
C PRO A 159 -0.04 9.92 8.42
N SER A 160 -1.24 9.61 7.90
CA SER A 160 -2.43 10.47 8.06
C SER A 160 -3.07 10.42 9.45
N THR A 161 -2.61 9.54 10.34
CA THR A 161 -3.07 9.43 11.74
C THR A 161 -2.77 10.71 12.52
N THR A 162 -3.77 11.29 13.16
CA THR A 162 -3.62 12.47 14.04
C THR A 162 -3.58 12.11 15.52
N PHE A 163 -3.79 10.84 15.87
CA PHE A 163 -3.77 10.35 17.26
C PHE A 163 -2.35 10.32 17.84
N ALA A 164 -1.94 11.43 18.46
CA ALA A 164 -0.60 11.61 18.99
C ALA A 164 -0.20 10.52 20.00
N GLY A 165 0.98 9.93 19.81
CA GLY A 165 1.50 8.85 20.66
C GLY A 165 0.95 7.46 20.35
N PHE A 166 0.06 7.34 19.36
CA PHE A 166 -0.33 6.05 18.82
C PHE A 166 0.70 5.56 17.79
N ASP A 167 1.19 4.33 17.95
CA ASP A 167 2.16 3.70 17.05
C ASP A 167 1.89 2.19 16.92
N ALA A 168 2.70 1.50 16.10
CA ALA A 168 2.51 0.08 15.83
C ALA A 168 2.67 -0.82 17.06
N SER A 169 3.35 -0.37 18.13
CA SER A 169 3.50 -1.16 19.37
C SER A 169 2.19 -1.28 20.17
N ARG A 170 1.22 -0.42 19.84
CA ARG A 170 -0.13 -0.39 20.44
C ARG A 170 -1.15 -1.22 19.67
N VAL A 171 -0.71 -1.90 18.60
CA VAL A 171 -1.54 -2.82 17.83
C VAL A 171 -1.03 -4.24 18.05
N SER A 172 -1.93 -5.16 18.35
CA SER A 172 -1.61 -6.58 18.50
C SER A 172 -2.63 -7.45 17.75
N ILE A 173 -2.15 -8.47 17.06
CA ILE A 173 -2.98 -9.52 16.46
C ILE A 173 -2.75 -10.81 17.27
N VAL A 174 -3.78 -11.29 17.97
CA VAL A 174 -3.72 -12.51 18.78
C VAL A 174 -4.82 -13.45 18.35
N GLY A 175 -4.45 -14.48 17.58
CA GLY A 175 -5.42 -15.40 16.98
C GLY A 175 -6.39 -14.62 16.07
N ASN A 176 -7.66 -14.58 16.46
CA ASN A 176 -8.73 -13.94 15.70
C ASN A 176 -9.00 -12.50 16.14
N GLN A 177 -8.15 -11.91 16.98
CA GLN A 177 -8.39 -10.60 17.57
C GLN A 177 -7.43 -9.54 17.04
N LEU A 178 -7.97 -8.42 16.58
CA LEU A 178 -7.27 -7.15 16.38
C LEU A 178 -7.46 -6.29 17.62
N GLN A 179 -6.37 -6.05 18.36
CA GLN A 179 -6.38 -5.33 19.62
C GLN A 179 -5.70 -3.97 19.45
N LEU A 180 -6.38 -2.90 19.84
CA LEU A 180 -5.90 -1.51 19.75
C LEU A 180 -5.82 -0.91 21.15
N ASN A 181 -4.61 -0.59 21.63
CA ASN A 181 -4.41 -0.11 23.00
C ASN A 181 -4.00 1.37 23.04
N TRP A 182 -4.95 2.24 23.37
CA TRP A 182 -4.72 3.67 23.53
C TRP A 182 -4.65 4.13 24.99
N ALA A 183 -4.36 3.21 25.93
CA ALA A 183 -4.12 3.56 27.32
C ALA A 183 -3.10 4.69 27.47
N GLY A 184 -3.46 5.71 28.24
CA GLY A 184 -2.64 6.88 28.53
C GLY A 184 -2.57 7.94 27.42
N LEU A 185 -3.27 7.76 26.30
CA LEU A 185 -3.25 8.73 25.19
C LEU A 185 -4.35 9.79 25.33
N GLY A 186 -3.99 11.04 25.03
CA GLY A 186 -4.92 12.15 24.91
C GLY A 186 -5.56 12.20 23.53
N TYR A 187 -6.82 12.60 23.46
CA TYR A 187 -7.55 12.80 22.20
C TYR A 187 -8.46 14.03 22.29
N SER A 188 -8.98 14.42 21.15
CA SER A 188 -9.95 15.50 20.98
C SER A 188 -10.90 15.15 19.83
N ASN A 189 -11.91 15.98 19.58
CA ASN A 189 -12.75 15.80 18.40
C ASN A 189 -11.88 15.84 17.14
N ASP A 190 -12.28 15.04 16.13
CA ASP A 190 -11.55 14.87 14.87
C ASP A 190 -10.17 14.20 15.00
N THR A 191 -9.86 13.63 16.18
CA THR A 191 -8.70 12.73 16.28
C THR A 191 -8.99 11.50 15.41
N THR A 192 -8.04 11.12 14.56
CA THR A 192 -8.17 9.99 13.66
C THR A 192 -6.99 9.03 13.80
N LEU A 193 -7.28 7.74 13.64
CA LEU A 193 -6.32 6.66 13.57
C LEU A 193 -6.57 5.88 12.28
N SER A 194 -5.52 5.69 11.47
CA SER A 194 -5.60 4.92 10.24
C SER A 194 -4.53 3.84 10.22
N LEU A 195 -4.97 2.60 9.98
CA LEU A 195 -4.15 1.40 9.91
C LEU A 195 -4.27 0.75 8.54
N SER A 196 -3.17 0.18 8.06
CA SER A 196 -3.14 -0.67 6.87
C SER A 196 -2.67 -2.07 7.24
N PHE A 197 -3.29 -3.08 6.64
CA PHE A 197 -3.08 -4.50 6.90
C PHE A 197 -2.43 -5.18 5.69
N THR A 198 -1.48 -6.06 5.97
CA THR A 198 -0.91 -6.96 4.96
C THR A 198 -1.26 -8.40 5.31
N GLY A 199 -1.57 -9.20 4.29
CA GLY A 199 -1.85 -10.63 4.44
C GLY A 199 -0.69 -11.51 3.97
N PRO A 200 -0.77 -12.85 4.07
CA PRO A 200 0.13 -13.73 3.36
C PRO A 200 -0.04 -13.45 1.87
N GLY A 201 1.07 -13.14 1.20
CA GLY A 201 1.19 -13.06 -0.25
C GLY A 201 0.26 -14.04 -0.94
N SER A 202 -0.88 -13.59 -1.48
CA SER A 202 -1.36 -14.27 -2.67
C SER A 202 -0.25 -13.98 -3.66
N THR A 203 0.53 -15.01 -3.99
CA THR A 203 1.57 -14.93 -5.01
C THR A 203 0.85 -14.60 -6.30
N VAL A 204 0.55 -13.32 -6.51
CA VAL A 204 0.04 -12.82 -7.77
C VAL A 204 1.10 -13.25 -8.77
N PRO A 205 0.80 -14.19 -9.68
CA PRO A 205 1.79 -14.65 -10.64
C PRO A 205 2.13 -13.42 -11.46
N GLU A 206 3.31 -12.85 -11.23
CA GLU A 206 3.67 -11.56 -11.78
C GLU A 206 3.41 -11.58 -13.29
N PRO A 207 2.41 -10.82 -13.79
CA PRO A 207 2.13 -10.81 -15.22
C PRO A 207 3.34 -10.32 -16.03
N GLY A 208 4.28 -9.64 -15.36
CA GLY A 208 5.56 -9.20 -15.89
C GLY A 208 6.60 -10.32 -16.08
N SER A 209 6.61 -11.38 -15.26
CA SER A 209 7.63 -12.44 -15.37
C SER A 209 7.51 -13.20 -16.71
N TRP A 210 6.29 -13.43 -17.18
CA TRP A 210 6.03 -14.01 -18.50
C TRP A 210 6.42 -13.06 -19.63
N LEU A 211 6.10 -11.78 -19.50
CA LEU A 211 6.47 -10.75 -20.48
C LEU A 211 7.99 -10.56 -20.57
N MET A 212 8.72 -10.67 -19.45
CA MET A 212 10.18 -10.57 -19.42
C MET A 212 10.84 -11.84 -19.95
N MET A 213 10.26 -13.03 -19.70
CA MET A 213 10.73 -14.29 -20.28
C MET A 213 10.50 -14.32 -21.80
N ILE A 214 9.29 -13.97 -22.25
CA ILE A 214 8.94 -13.88 -23.68
C ILE A 214 9.73 -12.77 -24.35
N GLY A 215 9.87 -11.61 -23.71
CA GLY A 215 10.65 -10.48 -24.21
C GLY A 215 12.13 -10.83 -24.33
N GLY A 216 12.70 -11.49 -23.31
CA GLY A 216 14.09 -11.95 -23.29
C GLY A 216 14.37 -12.99 -24.37
N PHE A 217 13.57 -14.06 -24.44
CA PHE A 217 13.73 -15.09 -25.47
C PHE A 217 13.42 -14.58 -26.87
N GLY A 218 12.42 -13.70 -27.00
CA GLY A 218 12.07 -13.04 -28.26
C GLY A 218 13.22 -12.20 -28.80
N LEU A 219 13.88 -11.41 -27.94
CA LEU A 219 15.07 -10.62 -28.30
C LEU A 219 16.23 -11.51 -28.73
N VAL A 220 16.55 -12.55 -27.95
CA VAL A 220 17.63 -13.50 -28.28
C VAL A 220 17.36 -14.18 -29.62
N GLY A 221 16.13 -14.66 -29.85
CA GLY A 221 15.72 -15.27 -31.11
C GLY A 221 15.79 -14.31 -32.30
N ALA A 222 15.38 -13.05 -32.13
CA ALA A 222 15.47 -12.02 -33.15
C ALA A 222 16.93 -11.67 -33.51
N MET A 223 17.82 -11.60 -32.52
CA MET A 223 19.25 -11.39 -32.74
C MET A 223 19.91 -12.55 -33.50
N GLN A 224 19.48 -13.79 -33.22
CA GLN A 224 20.03 -14.98 -33.89
C GLN A 224 19.63 -15.06 -35.37
N ARG A 225 18.43 -14.60 -35.74
CA ARG A 225 17.99 -14.53 -37.15
C ARG A 225 18.82 -13.55 -37.99
N ARG A 226 19.29 -12.44 -37.43
CA ARG A 226 20.08 -11.44 -38.16
C ARG A 226 21.45 -11.94 -38.64
N LYS A 227 22.03 -12.96 -38.00
CA LYS A 227 23.37 -13.47 -38.34
C LYS A 227 23.40 -14.41 -39.57
N LYS A 228 22.28 -14.83 -40.12
CA LYS A 228 22.23 -15.80 -41.24
C LYS A 228 22.08 -15.20 -42.64
N ALA A 229 22.00 -13.87 -42.78
CA ALA A 229 21.70 -13.21 -44.05
C ALA A 229 22.93 -12.61 -44.76
N LEU A 230 24.05 -13.35 -44.84
CA LEU A 230 25.14 -12.99 -45.75
C LEU A 230 25.15 -13.97 -46.92
N PRO A 231 24.66 -13.57 -48.10
CA PRO A 231 24.84 -14.31 -49.34
C PRO A 231 26.35 -14.44 -49.61
N LEU A 232 26.81 -15.66 -49.88
CA LEU A 232 28.18 -15.88 -50.32
C LEU A 232 28.36 -15.25 -51.71
N PRO A 233 29.40 -14.43 -51.94
CA PRO A 233 29.72 -13.94 -53.26
C PRO A 233 30.14 -15.12 -54.16
N ALA A 234 29.56 -15.16 -55.36
CA ALA A 234 29.84 -16.12 -56.42
C ALA A 234 31.15 -15.81 -57.15
#